data_AF-A0A147J2L3-F1
#
_entry.id   AF-A0A147J2L3-F1
#
_cell.length_a   1.000
_cell.length_b   1.000
_cell.length_c   1.000
_cell.angle_alpha   90.00
_cell.angle_beta   90.00
_cell.angle_gamma   90.00
#
_symmetry.space_group_name_H-M   'P 1'
#
loop_
_entity.id
_entity.type
_entity.pdbx_description
1 polymer ?
#
loop_
_entity_poly.entity_id
_entity_poly.type
_entity_poly.pdbx_seq_one_letter_code
_entity_poly.pdbx_strand_id
1 'polypeptide(L)'
;MTGVATPVWAETSCKVGQMAAIPVTMQGMRAVVDTRINGRPAPFILDSGAFFSNIWPAVAHEFALPQQPLPNGMRLGGIGGGTDATVATVRHFSLAGLDIPNVQFTVAGSDIGQSGLIGQNVLGLADVEYDLPGGMVRLFKPMGCGRAAMAYWTKGQPFFEIPIETKEAAHNHTVGTVELDEAKLNATFDTGAPQTVLSLRGAARAGVHPGGPGVEAAGWESGMGRRVVQGWTAKFKLLKIGNEELHNVRLHFADLGMLDTDMLLGADFFVSHRLYVSNLQHRIYFTYTGGRLFNAVAHADATAAVIAQNGADAAAPTDAEGYSRRGAMYVTQHDLPHAIDDFTKAIQMAPQEPRYPRERALAYLQQRRPVLAIDDLNTTLTLDPVDTRARLIRAELRLRAGNPAGTIADLDLLNGQLPHEDAARLQMAQLYSGADAFDQAIGQYDGWMSAHRDDAARSTAQNGRCWSRMLAGKDLDKAMGDCNAAVHAVPTNPSFLDSRAFLHLRQKDDRAALVDFNAALAIDPRRPWALYGRSLAEEHLGQTTEAAHDRALATALDKRLPDKIRKYGIG
;
A
#
# COMPACT_ATOMS: atom_id res chain seq x y z
N MET A 1 29.15 -25.73 -6.06
CA MET A 1 29.09 -26.47 -4.79
C MET A 1 28.42 -25.53 -3.79
N THR A 2 27.12 -25.73 -3.61
CA THR A 2 26.23 -24.89 -2.80
C THR A 2 26.53 -25.12 -1.33
N GLY A 3 26.99 -24.08 -0.63
CA GLY A 3 27.29 -24.13 0.80
C GLY A 3 26.01 -24.06 1.62
N VAL A 4 25.30 -25.19 1.74
CA VAL A 4 24.23 -25.34 2.73
C VAL A 4 24.90 -25.38 4.11
N ALA A 5 24.60 -24.39 4.96
CA ALA A 5 25.07 -24.41 6.34
C ALA A 5 24.46 -25.60 7.08
N THR A 6 25.31 -26.47 7.65
CA THR A 6 24.87 -27.54 8.55
C THR A 6 24.75 -26.98 9.96
N PRO A 7 23.66 -27.27 10.69
CA PRO A 7 23.42 -26.64 11.98
C PRO A 7 24.34 -27.22 13.06
N VAL A 8 25.06 -26.35 13.77
CA VAL A 8 25.63 -26.68 15.09
C VAL A 8 24.52 -26.46 16.13
N TRP A 9 23.95 -27.54 16.64
CA TRP A 9 22.90 -27.44 17.66
C TRP A 9 23.50 -27.18 19.05
N ALA A 10 22.97 -26.12 19.66
CA ALA A 10 22.86 -25.84 21.09
C ALA A 10 24.08 -26.17 21.98
N GLU A 11 24.83 -25.13 22.35
CA GLU A 11 25.35 -25.09 23.71
C GLU A 11 24.15 -25.26 24.67
N THR A 12 24.27 -26.14 25.66
CA THR A 12 23.26 -26.51 26.67
C THR A 12 22.75 -25.33 27.55
N SER A 13 23.13 -24.10 27.21
CA SER A 13 22.86 -22.83 27.89
C SER A 13 21.93 -21.87 27.12
N CYS A 14 21.66 -22.06 25.82
CA CYS A 14 20.82 -21.13 25.06
C CYS A 14 19.34 -21.24 25.48
N LYS A 15 18.82 -20.15 26.06
CA LYS A 15 17.40 -20.00 26.41
C LYS A 15 16.79 -18.89 25.57
N VAL A 16 15.85 -19.25 24.70
CA VAL A 16 15.10 -18.31 23.87
C VAL A 16 13.76 -18.03 24.56
N GLY A 17 13.70 -16.99 25.39
CA GLY A 17 12.47 -16.60 26.08
C GLY A 17 11.56 -15.81 25.16
N GLN A 18 10.38 -16.35 24.82
CA GLN A 18 9.36 -15.60 24.08
C GLN A 18 8.73 -14.55 25.02
N MET A 19 8.87 -13.27 24.68
CA MET A 19 8.33 -12.15 25.44
C MET A 19 6.87 -11.88 25.09
N ALA A 20 6.56 -11.90 23.79
CA ALA A 20 5.22 -11.62 23.29
C ALA A 20 4.99 -12.36 21.96
N ALA A 21 3.74 -12.69 21.70
CA ALA A 21 3.27 -13.20 20.43
C ALA A 21 2.15 -12.28 19.95
N ILE A 22 2.35 -11.66 18.80
CA ILE A 22 1.51 -10.62 18.23
C ILE A 22 0.81 -11.24 17.03
N PRO A 23 -0.50 -11.52 17.10
CA PRO A 23 -1.28 -11.93 15.95
C PRO A 23 -1.27 -10.84 14.88
N VAL A 24 -1.05 -11.24 13.63
CA VAL A 24 -1.02 -10.34 12.47
C VAL A 24 -2.09 -10.78 11.48
N THR A 25 -2.88 -9.81 11.03
CA THR A 25 -3.84 -9.99 9.94
C THR A 25 -3.34 -9.22 8.74
N MET A 26 -3.09 -9.91 7.63
CA MET A 26 -2.73 -9.23 6.38
C MET A 26 -3.94 -8.49 5.81
N GLN A 27 -3.76 -7.22 5.45
CA GLN A 27 -4.72 -6.48 4.65
C GLN A 27 -4.06 -6.09 3.33
N GLY A 28 -4.21 -6.95 2.32
CA GLY A 28 -3.34 -6.90 1.15
C GLY A 28 -1.88 -7.15 1.58
N MET A 29 -0.96 -6.28 1.19
CA MET A 29 0.46 -6.38 1.55
C MET A 29 0.81 -5.68 2.87
N ARG A 30 -0.18 -5.31 3.70
CA ARG A 30 0.05 -4.62 4.97
C ARG A 30 -0.13 -5.58 6.14
N ALA A 31 0.89 -5.70 6.98
CA ALA A 31 0.85 -6.47 8.22
C ALA A 31 0.14 -5.66 9.31
N VAL A 32 -1.17 -5.88 9.49
CA VAL A 32 -1.98 -5.13 10.45
C VAL A 32 -2.09 -5.88 11.77
N VAL A 33 -1.96 -5.15 12.88
CA VAL A 33 -2.14 -5.67 14.23
C VAL A 33 -3.27 -4.97 14.96
N ASP A 34 -3.98 -5.73 15.78
CA ASP A 34 -5.02 -5.20 16.65
C ASP A 34 -4.37 -4.50 17.84
N THR A 35 -4.56 -3.19 17.88
CA THR A 35 -4.05 -2.31 18.95
C THR A 35 -5.16 -1.43 19.49
N ARG A 36 -4.91 -0.83 20.66
CA ARG A 36 -5.84 0.12 21.28
C ARG A 36 -5.09 1.35 21.76
N ILE A 37 -5.71 2.51 21.58
CA ILE A 37 -5.27 3.79 22.16
C ILE A 37 -6.31 4.17 23.20
N ASN A 38 -5.89 4.26 24.47
CA ASN A 38 -6.76 4.63 25.59
C ASN A 38 -8.05 3.75 25.64
N GLY A 39 -7.91 2.44 25.39
CA GLY A 39 -9.00 1.47 25.40
C GLY A 39 -9.88 1.41 24.12
N ARG A 40 -9.78 2.41 23.24
CA ARG A 40 -10.47 2.44 21.94
C ARG A 40 -9.68 1.68 20.88
N PRO A 41 -10.30 0.84 20.03
CA PRO A 41 -9.62 0.17 18.92
C PRO A 41 -8.92 1.17 18.00
N ALA A 42 -7.68 0.86 17.63
CA ALA A 42 -6.86 1.68 16.75
C ALA A 42 -5.85 0.73 16.09
N PRO A 43 -6.16 0.08 14.96
CA PRO A 43 -5.28 -0.90 14.33
C PRO A 43 -4.06 -0.24 13.67
N PHE A 44 -2.87 -0.81 13.88
CA PHE A 44 -1.61 -0.28 13.32
C PHE A 44 -0.99 -1.24 12.32
N ILE A 45 -0.17 -0.71 11.42
CA ILE A 45 0.71 -1.49 10.56
C ILE A 45 2.01 -1.76 11.32
N LEU A 46 2.48 -3.00 11.32
CA LEU A 46 3.84 -3.32 11.76
C LEU A 46 4.82 -2.91 10.68
N ASP A 47 5.71 -1.97 11.01
CA ASP A 47 6.64 -1.37 10.06
C ASP A 47 8.07 -1.45 10.60
N SER A 48 8.80 -2.48 10.18
CA SER A 48 10.21 -2.63 10.53
C SER A 48 11.13 -1.59 9.88
N GLY A 49 10.69 -0.92 8.81
CA GLY A 49 11.38 0.19 8.15
C GLY A 49 11.14 1.54 8.81
N ALA A 50 10.15 1.67 9.69
CA ALA A 50 9.93 2.87 10.46
C ALA A 50 10.91 2.96 11.64
N PHE A 51 11.78 3.98 11.63
CA PHE A 51 12.74 4.20 12.74
C PHE A 51 12.03 4.51 14.07
N PHE A 52 10.81 5.03 14.01
CA PHE A 52 9.97 5.38 15.14
C PHE A 52 8.50 5.14 14.80
N SER A 53 7.69 4.80 15.81
CA SER A 53 6.25 4.62 15.64
C SER A 53 5.58 5.93 15.28
N ASN A 54 4.62 5.87 14.37
CA ASN A 54 3.97 7.05 13.80
C ASN A 54 2.45 6.90 13.89
N ILE A 55 1.73 8.00 14.08
CA ILE A 55 0.26 8.07 13.99
C ILE A 55 -0.11 9.13 12.97
N TRP A 56 -1.18 8.92 12.21
CA TRP A 56 -1.59 9.92 11.20
C TRP A 56 -2.17 11.17 11.86
N PRO A 57 -1.99 12.36 11.28
CA PRO A 57 -2.53 13.60 11.83
C PRO A 57 -4.05 13.58 12.08
N ALA A 58 -4.83 13.02 11.13
CA ALA A 58 -6.27 12.88 11.26
C ALA A 58 -6.66 11.99 12.46
N VAL A 59 -5.96 10.87 12.64
CA VAL A 59 -6.19 9.93 13.75
C VAL A 59 -5.78 10.55 15.09
N ALA A 60 -4.65 11.28 15.15
CA ALA A 60 -4.24 11.97 16.37
C ALA A 60 -5.29 13.01 16.82
N HIS A 61 -5.93 13.69 15.86
CA HIS A 61 -7.04 14.61 16.11
C HIS A 61 -8.29 13.86 16.61
N GLU A 62 -8.70 12.78 15.95
CA GLU A 62 -9.85 11.95 16.34
C GLU A 62 -9.75 11.39 17.77
N PHE A 63 -8.53 11.07 18.20
CA PHE A 63 -8.25 10.58 19.54
C PHE A 63 -7.92 11.70 20.55
N ALA A 64 -7.97 12.96 20.11
CA ALA A 64 -7.65 14.14 20.91
C ALA A 64 -6.29 14.03 21.64
N LEU A 65 -5.28 13.53 20.94
CA LEU A 65 -3.96 13.29 21.53
C LEU A 65 -3.20 14.61 21.71
N PRO A 66 -2.64 14.88 22.91
CA PRO A 66 -1.77 16.04 23.13
C PRO A 66 -0.52 15.95 22.27
N GLN A 67 -0.22 17.02 21.52
CA GLN A 67 0.92 17.10 20.62
C GLN A 67 1.94 18.12 21.11
N GLN A 68 3.21 17.80 20.96
CA GLN A 68 4.34 18.68 21.27
C GLN A 68 5.22 18.83 20.03
N PRO A 69 5.85 20.00 19.80
CA PRO A 69 6.83 20.15 18.73
C PRO A 69 7.94 19.11 18.84
N LEU A 70 8.48 18.68 17.70
CA LEU A 70 9.69 17.87 17.70
C LEU A 70 10.87 18.59 18.38
N PRO A 71 11.84 17.84 18.93
CA PRO A 71 13.10 18.41 19.38
C PRO A 71 13.77 19.25 18.29
N ASN A 72 14.39 20.37 18.68
CA ASN A 72 15.06 21.29 17.76
C ASN A 72 16.07 20.55 16.86
N GLY A 73 15.97 20.75 15.55
CA GLY A 73 16.86 20.16 14.55
C GLY A 73 16.42 18.79 14.01
N MET A 74 15.38 18.17 14.58
CA MET A 74 14.83 16.93 14.06
C MET A 74 13.88 17.21 12.89
N ARG A 75 14.07 16.49 11.78
CA ARG A 75 13.16 16.49 10.63
C ARG A 75 12.77 15.06 10.30
N LEU A 76 11.49 14.85 10.00
CA LEU A 76 11.01 13.56 9.51
C LEU A 76 10.89 13.59 8.00
N GLY A 77 11.05 12.43 7.39
CA GLY A 77 10.53 12.19 6.07
C GLY A 77 10.92 10.84 5.49
N GLY A 78 10.56 10.64 4.24
CA GLY A 78 10.79 9.39 3.53
C GLY A 78 10.71 9.60 2.02
N ILE A 79 10.10 8.64 1.31
CA ILE A 79 9.91 8.69 -0.15
C ILE A 79 9.18 9.98 -0.57
N GLY A 80 8.20 10.42 0.22
CA GLY A 80 7.44 11.64 -0.01
C GLY A 80 8.15 12.95 0.37
N GLY A 81 9.43 12.88 0.73
CA GLY A 81 10.24 14.02 1.18
C GLY A 81 10.06 14.36 2.66
N GLY A 82 10.48 15.56 3.05
CA GLY A 82 10.35 16.04 4.43
C GLY A 82 8.92 16.42 4.79
N THR A 83 8.55 16.26 6.06
CA THR A 83 7.22 16.61 6.58
C THR A 83 7.34 17.28 7.94
N ASP A 84 6.45 18.25 8.18
CA ASP A 84 6.27 18.79 9.53
C ASP A 84 5.68 17.70 10.42
N ALA A 85 6.16 17.65 11.65
CA ALA A 85 5.79 16.60 12.56
C ALA A 85 5.81 17.08 14.00
N THR A 86 4.94 16.48 14.79
CA THR A 86 4.88 16.65 16.24
C THR A 86 5.06 15.29 16.90
N VAL A 87 5.14 15.28 18.23
CA VAL A 87 5.14 14.05 19.03
C VAL A 87 3.88 14.04 19.88
N ALA A 88 3.14 12.92 19.82
CA ALA A 88 2.05 12.62 20.72
C ALA A 88 2.47 11.55 21.72
N THR A 89 2.02 11.68 22.97
CA THR A 89 2.21 10.62 23.97
C THR A 89 0.88 9.92 24.23
N VAL A 90 0.81 8.63 23.89
CA VAL A 90 -0.31 7.77 24.21
C VAL A 90 -0.10 7.18 25.60
N ARG A 91 -0.99 7.50 26.53
CA ARG A 91 -0.86 7.08 27.93
C ARG A 91 -1.01 5.57 28.10
N HIS A 92 -1.97 4.98 27.40
CA HIS A 92 -2.26 3.54 27.42
C HIS A 92 -2.32 3.02 25.99
N PHE A 93 -1.22 2.42 25.54
CA PHE A 93 -1.13 1.79 24.23
C PHE A 93 -1.14 0.28 24.41
N SER A 94 -2.22 -0.37 23.98
CA SER A 94 -2.34 -1.82 24.12
C SER A 94 -1.92 -2.53 22.82
N LEU A 95 -0.99 -3.49 22.93
CA LEU A 95 -0.51 -4.34 21.84
C LEU A 95 -0.43 -5.79 22.32
N ALA A 96 -1.07 -6.72 21.60
CA ALA A 96 -1.12 -8.14 21.95
C ALA A 96 -1.57 -8.40 23.41
N GLY A 97 -2.52 -7.61 23.90
CA GLY A 97 -3.03 -7.68 25.27
C GLY A 97 -2.14 -7.06 26.35
N LEU A 98 -0.96 -6.55 25.99
CA LEU A 98 -0.06 -5.84 26.90
C LEU A 98 -0.36 -4.34 26.84
N ASP A 99 -0.60 -3.71 27.99
CA ASP A 99 -0.70 -2.26 28.10
C ASP A 99 0.69 -1.65 28.30
N ILE A 100 1.11 -0.84 27.33
CA ILE A 100 2.41 -0.16 27.33
C ILE A 100 2.16 1.30 27.69
N PRO A 101 2.65 1.77 28.85
CA PRO A 101 2.38 3.13 29.30
C PRO A 101 3.26 4.16 28.58
N ASN A 102 2.68 5.32 28.28
CA ASN A 102 3.38 6.51 27.78
C ASN A 102 4.21 6.27 26.50
N VAL A 103 3.65 5.53 25.54
CA VAL A 103 4.30 5.32 24.25
C VAL A 103 4.23 6.61 23.43
N GLN A 104 5.37 7.04 22.93
CA GLN A 104 5.47 8.20 22.05
C GLN A 104 5.31 7.79 20.59
N PHE A 105 4.56 8.61 19.84
CA PHE A 105 4.37 8.49 18.41
C PHE A 105 4.73 9.81 17.75
N THR A 106 5.42 9.78 16.63
CA THR A 106 5.43 10.94 15.73
C THR A 106 4.05 11.11 15.11
N VAL A 107 3.62 12.35 14.88
CA VAL A 107 2.37 12.67 14.19
C VAL A 107 2.72 13.30 12.86
N ALA A 108 2.69 12.50 11.80
CA ALA A 108 3.11 12.92 10.46
C ALA A 108 2.66 11.92 9.39
N GLY A 109 2.82 12.28 8.12
CA GLY A 109 2.61 11.38 7.00
C GLY A 109 1.16 11.35 6.48
N SER A 110 0.92 10.39 5.59
CA SER A 110 -0.34 10.25 4.85
C SER A 110 -1.22 9.18 5.46
N ASP A 111 -2.51 9.44 5.58
CA ASP A 111 -3.45 8.45 6.09
C ASP A 111 -3.78 7.42 5.00
N ILE A 112 -3.35 6.19 5.26
CA ILE A 112 -3.54 5.05 4.36
C ILE A 112 -4.62 4.06 4.85
N GLY A 113 -5.43 4.45 5.85
CA GLY A 113 -6.60 3.70 6.33
C GLY A 113 -6.38 2.84 7.58
N GLN A 114 -5.19 2.86 8.17
CA GLN A 114 -4.88 2.31 9.50
C GLN A 114 -4.60 3.47 10.46
N SER A 115 -4.47 3.24 11.76
CA SER A 115 -4.20 4.32 12.72
C SER A 115 -2.79 4.90 12.61
N GLY A 116 -1.83 4.09 12.16
CA GLY A 116 -0.43 4.47 12.08
C GLY A 116 0.51 3.28 11.85
N LEU A 117 1.78 3.49 12.15
CA LEU A 117 2.88 2.54 12.01
C LEU A 117 3.50 2.24 13.38
N ILE A 118 3.78 0.97 13.67
CA ILE A 118 4.58 0.56 14.83
C ILE A 118 6.00 0.32 14.33
N GLY A 119 6.91 1.19 14.77
CA GLY A 119 8.31 1.21 14.35
C GLY A 119 9.29 0.63 15.37
N GLN A 120 10.58 0.90 15.14
CA GLN A 120 11.70 0.34 15.90
C GLN A 120 11.76 0.76 17.37
N ASN A 121 11.09 1.83 17.80
CA ASN A 121 10.97 2.16 19.23
C ASN A 121 10.14 1.13 20.03
N VAL A 122 9.34 0.31 19.34
CA VAL A 122 8.62 -0.85 19.92
C VAL A 122 9.27 -2.16 19.45
N LEU A 123 9.50 -2.32 18.15
CA LEU A 123 10.02 -3.57 17.57
C LEU A 123 11.49 -3.82 17.89
N GLY A 124 12.29 -2.77 18.08
CA GLY A 124 13.72 -2.86 18.35
C GLY A 124 14.08 -3.23 19.80
N LEU A 125 13.09 -3.40 20.69
CA LEU A 125 13.32 -3.73 22.10
C LEU A 125 13.75 -5.19 22.34
N ALA A 126 13.61 -6.04 21.33
CA ALA A 126 13.84 -7.48 21.40
C ALA A 126 14.34 -8.01 20.05
N ASP A 127 14.81 -9.26 20.01
CA ASP A 127 14.89 -9.98 18.75
C ASP A 127 13.48 -10.24 18.22
N VAL A 128 13.31 -10.23 16.90
CA VAL A 128 11.98 -10.30 16.28
C VAL A 128 11.92 -11.45 15.28
N GLU A 129 10.93 -12.30 15.44
CA GLU A 129 10.54 -13.27 14.42
C GLU A 129 9.33 -12.76 13.64
N TYR A 130 9.49 -12.69 12.33
CA TYR A 130 8.43 -12.40 11.38
C TYR A 130 7.97 -13.70 10.75
N ASP A 131 6.79 -14.17 11.18
CA ASP A 131 6.08 -15.33 10.67
C ASP A 131 4.75 -14.85 10.09
N LEU A 132 4.83 -13.90 9.15
CA LEU A 132 3.65 -13.39 8.46
C LEU A 132 2.86 -14.53 7.80
N PRO A 133 3.48 -15.53 7.13
CA PRO A 133 2.75 -16.67 6.56
C PRO A 133 1.93 -17.44 7.62
N GLY A 134 2.44 -17.54 8.85
CA GLY A 134 1.73 -18.09 10.00
C GLY A 134 0.80 -17.10 10.72
N GLY A 135 0.69 -15.85 10.26
CA GLY A 135 -0.14 -14.80 10.84
C GLY A 135 0.37 -14.30 12.20
N MET A 136 1.68 -14.32 12.43
CA MET A 136 2.28 -14.02 13.74
C MET A 136 3.59 -13.22 13.62
N VAL A 137 3.81 -12.33 14.58
CA VAL A 137 5.12 -11.77 14.89
C VAL A 137 5.45 -12.07 16.35
N ARG A 138 6.68 -12.49 16.65
CA ARG A 138 7.08 -12.89 18.01
C ARG A 138 8.29 -12.11 18.45
N LEU A 139 8.28 -11.66 19.70
CA LEU A 139 9.39 -10.94 20.32
C LEU A 139 10.15 -11.89 21.25
N PHE A 140 11.47 -11.92 21.16
CA PHE A 140 12.33 -12.83 21.89
C PHE A 140 13.45 -12.12 22.65
N LYS A 141 13.76 -12.66 23.83
CA LYS A 141 14.95 -12.30 24.59
C LYS A 141 15.88 -13.53 24.67
N PRO A 142 16.86 -13.66 23.76
CA PRO A 142 17.82 -14.75 23.83
C PRO A 142 18.78 -14.55 25.01
N MET A 143 19.10 -15.64 25.71
CA MET A 143 20.08 -15.66 26.79
C MET A 143 21.06 -16.81 26.56
N GLY A 144 22.36 -16.52 26.55
CA GLY A 144 23.40 -17.55 26.41
C GLY A 144 23.41 -18.26 25.05
N CYS A 145 22.92 -17.62 23.99
CA CYS A 145 22.77 -18.27 22.68
C CYS A 145 24.00 -18.21 21.78
N GLY A 146 25.04 -17.44 22.14
CA GLY A 146 26.32 -17.43 21.44
C GLY A 146 26.17 -17.37 19.91
N ARG A 147 26.72 -18.36 19.21
CA ARG A 147 26.62 -18.53 17.75
C ARG A 147 25.57 -19.56 17.30
N ALA A 148 24.69 -20.00 18.20
CA ALA A 148 23.65 -20.95 17.85
C ALA A 148 22.71 -20.34 16.80
N ALA A 149 22.36 -21.13 15.78
CA ALA A 149 21.43 -20.70 14.75
C ALA A 149 20.03 -20.49 15.36
N MET A 150 19.43 -19.33 15.09
CA MET A 150 18.12 -18.97 15.66
C MET A 150 16.94 -19.44 14.79
N ALA A 151 17.20 -20.12 13.67
CA ALA A 151 16.19 -20.77 12.82
C ALA A 151 15.59 -22.04 13.47
N TYR A 152 15.13 -21.95 14.72
CA TYR A 152 14.76 -23.11 15.52
C TYR A 152 13.57 -23.92 14.93
N TRP A 153 12.73 -23.27 14.10
CA TRP A 153 11.58 -23.91 13.44
C TRP A 153 11.97 -24.91 12.35
N THR A 154 13.22 -24.87 11.86
CA THR A 154 13.64 -25.75 10.76
C THR A 154 13.82 -27.19 11.20
N LYS A 155 13.91 -27.46 12.51
CA LYS A 155 14.14 -28.80 13.08
C LYS A 155 15.34 -29.51 12.41
N GLY A 156 16.34 -28.74 12.01
CA GLY A 156 17.60 -29.23 11.43
C GLY A 156 17.62 -29.19 9.90
N GLN A 157 16.53 -28.76 9.26
CA GLN A 157 16.51 -28.50 7.83
C GLN A 157 17.35 -27.27 7.46
N PRO A 158 17.82 -27.18 6.20
CA PRO A 158 18.58 -26.03 5.70
C PRO A 158 17.88 -24.70 5.94
N PHE A 159 18.62 -23.62 6.14
CA PHE A 159 18.09 -22.26 6.19
C PHE A 159 19.05 -21.30 5.51
N PHE A 160 18.55 -20.11 5.22
CA PHE A 160 19.36 -19.00 4.75
C PHE A 160 19.72 -18.08 5.90
N GLU A 161 20.84 -17.40 5.76
CA GLU A 161 21.26 -16.39 6.70
C GLU A 161 21.93 -15.22 5.98
N ILE A 162 21.82 -14.04 6.58
CA ILE A 162 22.43 -12.81 6.09
C ILE A 162 22.94 -11.99 7.29
N PRO A 163 24.21 -11.55 7.28
CA PRO A 163 24.71 -10.62 8.29
C PRO A 163 23.99 -9.27 8.16
N ILE A 164 23.70 -8.63 9.30
CA ILE A 164 23.11 -7.29 9.34
C ILE A 164 24.04 -6.31 10.06
N GLU A 165 23.86 -5.03 9.75
CA GLU A 165 24.59 -3.95 10.39
C GLU A 165 24.26 -3.84 11.89
N THR A 166 25.18 -3.23 12.64
CA THR A 166 24.95 -2.94 14.07
C THR A 166 23.99 -1.77 14.20
N LYS A 167 22.92 -1.94 14.98
CA LYS A 167 21.97 -0.86 15.23
C LYS A 167 22.61 0.22 16.09
N GLU A 168 22.60 1.45 15.61
CA GLU A 168 22.97 2.65 16.37
C GLU A 168 21.70 3.44 16.72
N ALA A 169 21.77 4.29 17.74
CA ALA A 169 20.60 5.08 18.18
C ALA A 169 20.02 5.97 17.06
N ALA A 170 20.86 6.43 16.13
CA ALA A 170 20.45 7.23 14.98
C ALA A 170 20.08 6.41 13.73
N HIS A 171 20.51 5.14 13.67
CA HIS A 171 20.31 4.22 12.54
C HIS A 171 19.90 2.84 13.09
N ASN A 172 18.62 2.72 13.44
CA ASN A 172 18.07 1.52 14.10
C ASN A 172 17.33 0.57 13.15
N HIS A 173 17.42 0.82 11.84
CA HIS A 173 16.88 -0.05 10.81
C HIS A 173 17.61 -1.39 10.76
N THR A 174 16.91 -2.42 10.29
CA THR A 174 17.53 -3.71 10.01
C THR A 174 18.05 -3.69 8.58
N VAL A 175 19.36 -3.51 8.42
CA VAL A 175 20.04 -3.38 7.12
C VAL A 175 20.96 -4.57 6.89
N GLY A 176 20.87 -5.20 5.72
CA GLY A 176 21.77 -6.26 5.26
C GLY A 176 22.33 -5.97 3.87
N THR A 177 23.47 -6.57 3.53
CA THR A 177 24.06 -6.43 2.20
C THR A 177 23.52 -7.52 1.26
N VAL A 178 22.91 -7.11 0.15
CA VAL A 178 22.45 -7.99 -0.94
C VAL A 178 23.30 -7.79 -2.19
N GLU A 179 23.22 -8.70 -3.16
CA GLU A 179 23.89 -8.56 -4.46
C GLU A 179 22.85 -8.60 -5.58
N LEU A 180 22.82 -7.58 -6.44
CA LEU A 180 21.92 -7.50 -7.59
C LEU A 180 22.76 -7.33 -8.87
N ASP A 181 22.77 -8.34 -9.74
CA ASP A 181 23.58 -8.36 -10.96
C ASP A 181 25.03 -7.92 -10.69
N GLU A 182 25.68 -8.55 -9.69
CA GLU A 182 27.04 -8.28 -9.19
C GLU A 182 27.21 -6.98 -8.36
N ALA A 183 26.20 -6.10 -8.32
CA ALA A 183 26.24 -4.89 -7.51
C ALA A 183 25.87 -5.18 -6.05
N LYS A 184 26.77 -4.86 -5.11
CA LYS A 184 26.50 -5.00 -3.66
C LYS A 184 25.65 -3.86 -3.11
N LEU A 185 24.40 -4.10 -2.76
CA LEU A 185 23.46 -3.08 -2.33
C LEU A 185 23.18 -3.17 -0.83
N ASN A 186 22.97 -2.03 -0.18
CA ASN A 186 22.43 -2.00 1.19
C ASN A 186 20.90 -2.12 1.13
N ALA A 187 20.35 -3.17 1.73
CA ALA A 187 18.92 -3.44 1.74
C ALA A 187 18.34 -3.30 3.16
N THR A 188 17.32 -2.45 3.30
CA THR A 188 16.53 -2.33 4.52
C THR A 188 15.36 -3.31 4.48
N PHE A 189 15.20 -4.09 5.55
CA PHE A 189 14.09 -5.02 5.71
C PHE A 189 12.88 -4.27 6.28
N ASP A 190 11.85 -4.09 5.44
CA ASP A 190 10.75 -3.15 5.67
C ASP A 190 9.38 -3.81 5.48
N THR A 191 8.74 -4.20 6.57
CA THR A 191 7.36 -4.75 6.53
C THR A 191 6.28 -3.70 6.23
N GLY A 192 6.61 -2.40 6.32
CA GLY A 192 5.71 -1.30 5.99
C GLY A 192 5.66 -1.01 4.49
N ALA A 193 6.74 -1.31 3.76
CA ALA A 193 6.76 -1.25 2.30
C ALA A 193 5.92 -2.41 1.71
N PRO A 194 4.84 -2.14 0.95
CA PRO A 194 3.97 -3.20 0.42
C PRO A 194 4.65 -4.07 -0.65
N GLN A 195 5.73 -3.58 -1.25
CA GLN A 195 6.51 -4.25 -2.28
C GLN A 195 8.00 -3.93 -2.10
N THR A 196 8.86 -4.77 -2.67
CA THR A 196 10.30 -4.56 -2.72
C THR A 196 10.62 -3.48 -3.75
N VAL A 197 11.36 -2.44 -3.33
CA VAL A 197 11.67 -1.27 -4.18
C VAL A 197 13.16 -0.96 -4.13
N LEU A 198 13.78 -0.84 -5.31
CA LEU A 198 15.13 -0.34 -5.48
C LEU A 198 15.15 1.19 -5.55
N SER A 199 16.18 1.80 -4.99
CA SER A 199 16.48 3.20 -5.28
C SER A 199 16.98 3.37 -6.71
N LEU A 200 16.81 4.57 -7.28
CA LEU A 200 17.45 4.94 -8.56
C LEU A 200 18.96 4.69 -8.55
N ARG A 201 19.61 4.94 -7.40
CA ARG A 201 21.05 4.69 -7.22
C ARG A 201 21.37 3.19 -7.27
N GLY A 202 20.63 2.38 -6.53
CA GLY A 202 20.77 0.92 -6.50
C GLY A 202 20.55 0.30 -7.89
N ALA A 203 19.49 0.72 -8.59
CA ALA A 203 19.22 0.30 -9.97
C ALA A 203 20.37 0.69 -10.92
N ALA A 204 20.88 1.93 -10.82
CA ALA A 204 21.98 2.39 -11.66
C ALA A 204 23.28 1.59 -11.44
N ARG A 205 23.55 1.19 -10.19
CA ARG A 205 24.69 0.32 -9.86
C ARG A 205 24.57 -1.08 -10.46
N ALA A 206 23.34 -1.57 -10.63
CA ALA A 206 23.02 -2.80 -11.36
C ALA A 206 22.84 -2.57 -12.89
N GLY A 207 23.23 -1.40 -13.41
CA GLY A 207 23.21 -1.09 -14.85
C GLY A 207 21.83 -0.71 -15.41
N VAL A 208 20.84 -0.42 -14.57
CA VAL A 208 19.47 -0.07 -14.96
C VAL A 208 19.17 1.40 -14.63
N HIS A 209 18.56 2.12 -15.57
CA HIS A 209 18.13 3.50 -15.36
C HIS A 209 16.79 3.78 -16.07
N PRO A 210 16.03 4.80 -15.64
CA PRO A 210 14.82 5.23 -16.35
C PRO A 210 15.11 5.50 -17.84
N GLY A 211 14.21 5.05 -18.71
CA GLY A 211 14.36 5.15 -20.17
C GLY A 211 15.38 4.17 -20.80
N GLY A 212 16.01 3.31 -20.00
CA GLY A 212 16.88 2.24 -20.49
C GLY A 212 16.10 1.08 -21.15
N PRO A 213 16.80 0.17 -21.86
CA PRO A 213 16.17 -0.98 -22.51
C PRO A 213 15.45 -1.89 -21.51
N GLY A 214 14.20 -2.28 -21.80
CA GLY A 214 13.41 -3.18 -20.95
C GLY A 214 12.91 -2.56 -19.65
N VAL A 215 13.03 -1.24 -19.49
CA VAL A 215 12.50 -0.47 -18.37
C VAL A 215 11.14 0.10 -18.74
N GLU A 216 10.14 -0.13 -17.88
CA GLU A 216 8.78 0.32 -18.09
C GLU A 216 8.33 1.20 -16.93
N ALA A 217 7.64 2.31 -17.21
CA ALA A 217 7.00 3.11 -16.17
C ALA A 217 5.93 2.27 -15.47
N ALA A 218 5.90 2.32 -14.13
CA ALA A 218 5.12 1.40 -13.32
C ALA A 218 4.35 2.14 -12.21
N GLY A 219 3.58 3.16 -12.58
CA GLY A 219 2.80 3.94 -11.62
C GLY A 219 3.67 4.86 -10.75
N TRP A 220 3.24 5.10 -9.52
CA TRP A 220 3.85 6.09 -8.63
C TRP A 220 4.05 5.54 -7.23
N GLU A 221 5.16 5.92 -6.60
CA GLU A 221 5.44 5.64 -5.20
C GLU A 221 5.15 6.89 -4.36
N SER A 222 4.75 6.66 -3.12
CA SER A 222 4.56 7.71 -2.12
C SER A 222 4.94 7.16 -0.75
N GLY A 223 5.07 8.04 0.23
CA GLY A 223 5.39 7.64 1.59
C GLY A 223 5.16 8.79 2.55
N MET A 224 6.01 8.92 3.55
CA MET A 224 6.00 10.07 4.44
C MET A 224 6.33 11.36 3.68
N GLY A 225 5.43 12.33 3.73
CA GLY A 225 5.51 13.60 3.00
C GLY A 225 4.60 13.66 1.77
N ARG A 226 4.48 14.84 1.17
CA ARG A 226 3.51 15.14 0.10
C ARG A 226 3.95 14.69 -1.29
N ARG A 227 5.24 14.44 -1.48
CA ARG A 227 5.79 14.16 -2.81
C ARG A 227 5.34 12.78 -3.26
N VAL A 228 4.91 12.71 -4.50
CA VAL A 228 4.63 11.46 -5.20
C VAL A 228 5.67 11.34 -6.30
N VAL A 229 6.34 10.20 -6.39
CA VAL A 229 7.45 9.98 -7.33
C VAL A 229 7.05 8.94 -8.36
N GLN A 230 7.57 9.10 -9.58
CA GLN A 230 7.39 8.09 -10.63
C GLN A 230 8.13 6.80 -10.22
N GLY A 231 7.45 5.66 -10.39
CA GLY A 231 8.04 4.33 -10.28
C GLY A 231 8.30 3.71 -11.66
N TRP A 232 9.24 2.78 -11.71
CA TRP A 232 9.58 1.98 -12.88
C TRP A 232 9.75 0.52 -12.50
N THR A 233 9.69 -0.36 -13.49
CA THR A 233 10.02 -1.78 -13.35
C THR A 233 11.09 -2.19 -14.34
N ALA A 234 11.96 -3.11 -13.93
CA ALA A 234 12.98 -3.71 -14.77
C ALA A 234 13.22 -5.17 -14.40
N LYS A 235 13.78 -5.94 -15.34
CA LYS A 235 14.24 -7.31 -15.11
C LYS A 235 15.72 -7.30 -14.73
N PHE A 236 16.08 -8.14 -13.77
CA PHE A 236 17.44 -8.39 -13.30
C PHE A 236 17.74 -9.87 -13.36
N LYS A 237 19.00 -10.24 -13.63
CA LYS A 237 19.37 -11.64 -13.84
C LYS A 237 19.46 -12.41 -12.54
N LEU A 238 19.97 -11.79 -11.48
CA LEU A 238 20.26 -12.43 -10.21
C LEU A 238 20.17 -11.44 -9.06
N LEU A 239 19.35 -11.78 -8.07
CA LEU A 239 19.35 -11.16 -6.75
C LEU A 239 19.80 -12.21 -5.73
N LYS A 240 20.88 -11.92 -4.98
CA LYS A 240 21.33 -12.73 -3.85
C LYS A 240 20.99 -12.04 -2.54
N ILE A 241 20.29 -12.73 -1.66
CA ILE A 241 19.97 -12.28 -0.31
C ILE A 241 20.65 -13.23 0.67
N GLY A 242 21.81 -12.83 1.20
CA GLY A 242 22.67 -13.74 1.94
C GLY A 242 23.07 -14.94 1.08
N ASN A 243 22.59 -16.13 1.44
CA ASN A 243 22.85 -17.37 0.72
C ASN A 243 21.68 -17.83 -0.18
N GLU A 244 20.60 -17.04 -0.28
CA GLU A 244 19.52 -17.28 -1.22
C GLU A 244 19.84 -16.65 -2.59
N GLU A 245 19.62 -17.39 -3.67
CA GLU A 245 19.81 -16.91 -5.04
C GLU A 245 18.47 -16.93 -5.81
N LEU A 246 18.06 -15.76 -6.30
CA LEU A 246 16.82 -15.55 -7.03
C LEU A 246 17.15 -15.08 -8.44
N HIS A 247 16.82 -15.91 -9.44
CA HIS A 247 17.11 -15.62 -10.84
C HIS A 247 15.93 -14.96 -11.54
N ASN A 248 16.21 -14.14 -12.57
CA ASN A 248 15.21 -13.50 -13.44
C ASN A 248 14.12 -12.71 -12.68
N VAL A 249 14.53 -11.99 -11.64
CA VAL A 249 13.61 -11.20 -10.83
C VAL A 249 13.18 -9.93 -11.58
N ARG A 250 11.92 -9.53 -11.41
CA ARG A 250 11.42 -8.24 -11.88
C ARG A 250 11.15 -7.37 -10.67
N LEU A 251 11.85 -6.24 -10.55
CA LEU A 251 11.80 -5.39 -9.37
C LEU A 251 11.31 -3.99 -9.73
N HIS A 252 10.59 -3.39 -8.79
CA HIS A 252 10.22 -1.99 -8.81
C HIS A 252 11.43 -1.13 -8.43
N PHE A 253 11.56 0.05 -9.01
CA PHE A 253 12.55 1.02 -8.60
C PHE A 253 12.05 2.46 -8.76
N ALA A 254 12.46 3.33 -7.84
CA ALA A 254 11.98 4.72 -7.76
C ALA A 254 12.99 5.61 -7.02
N ASP A 255 12.71 6.91 -7.00
CA ASP A 255 13.44 7.84 -6.12
C ASP A 255 12.95 7.66 -4.67
N LEU A 256 13.77 7.04 -3.82
CA LEU A 256 13.43 6.80 -2.41
C LEU A 256 13.62 8.03 -1.51
N GLY A 257 13.95 9.19 -2.08
CA GLY A 257 14.01 10.45 -1.37
C GLY A 257 15.11 10.48 -0.31
N MET A 258 14.73 10.64 0.96
CA MET A 258 15.67 10.81 2.08
C MET A 258 16.11 9.49 2.72
N LEU A 259 15.66 8.34 2.21
CA LEU A 259 16.06 7.04 2.73
C LEU A 259 17.50 6.72 2.30
N ASP A 260 18.40 6.50 3.26
CA ASP A 260 19.77 6.07 2.98
C ASP A 260 19.86 4.56 2.81
N THR A 261 19.24 4.07 1.73
CA THR A 261 19.23 2.64 1.40
C THR A 261 19.18 2.45 -0.11
N ASP A 262 19.82 1.40 -0.60
CA ASP A 262 19.78 1.06 -2.02
C ASP A 262 18.52 0.28 -2.38
N MET A 263 17.92 -0.45 -1.42
CA MET A 263 16.77 -1.33 -1.61
C MET A 263 15.92 -1.42 -0.33
N LEU A 264 14.60 -1.41 -0.48
CA LEU A 264 13.65 -1.88 0.54
C LEU A 264 13.24 -3.31 0.18
N LEU A 265 13.51 -4.27 1.05
CA LEU A 265 12.91 -5.60 0.99
C LEU A 265 11.56 -5.55 1.70
N GLY A 266 10.51 -5.50 0.90
CA GLY A 266 9.14 -5.20 1.33
C GLY A 266 8.39 -6.40 1.88
N ALA A 267 7.13 -6.18 2.27
CA ALA A 267 6.20 -7.21 2.71
C ALA A 267 6.04 -8.36 1.70
N ASP A 268 6.24 -8.11 0.41
CA ASP A 268 6.27 -9.16 -0.63
C ASP A 268 7.36 -10.21 -0.43
N PHE A 269 8.46 -9.87 0.25
CA PHE A 269 9.45 -10.81 0.73
C PHE A 269 9.00 -11.50 2.02
N PHE A 270 8.44 -10.76 2.98
CA PHE A 270 8.04 -11.31 4.28
C PHE A 270 6.83 -12.24 4.24
N VAL A 271 5.92 -12.10 3.25
CA VAL A 271 4.74 -12.99 3.12
C VAL A 271 5.07 -14.35 2.50
N SER A 272 6.28 -14.51 1.98
CA SER A 272 6.79 -15.76 1.41
C SER A 272 7.95 -16.36 2.23
N HIS A 273 8.34 -15.69 3.32
CA HIS A 273 9.46 -16.10 4.15
C HIS A 273 9.09 -16.05 5.62
N ARG A 274 9.75 -16.89 6.41
CA ARG A 274 9.78 -16.79 7.87
C ARG A 274 11.17 -16.36 8.28
N LEU A 275 11.27 -15.31 9.07
CA LEU A 275 12.53 -14.66 9.42
C LEU A 275 12.68 -14.52 10.93
N TYR A 276 13.90 -14.64 11.42
CA TYR A 276 14.31 -14.27 12.77
C TYR A 276 15.44 -13.25 12.66
N VAL A 277 15.18 -12.03 13.12
CA VAL A 277 16.14 -10.94 13.19
C VAL A 277 16.80 -10.97 14.56
N SER A 278 18.06 -11.40 14.64
CA SER A 278 18.84 -11.36 15.87
C SER A 278 19.67 -10.09 15.94
N ASN A 279 19.28 -9.17 16.84
CA ASN A 279 20.06 -7.97 17.11
C ASN A 279 21.31 -8.32 17.91
N LEU A 280 21.27 -9.36 18.75
CA LEU A 280 22.41 -9.82 19.54
C LEU A 280 23.52 -10.45 18.66
N GLN A 281 23.14 -11.22 17.65
CA GLN A 281 24.08 -11.94 16.79
C GLN A 281 24.42 -11.18 15.49
N HIS A 282 23.76 -10.03 15.25
CA HIS A 282 23.88 -9.25 14.02
C HIS A 282 23.63 -10.09 12.77
N ARG A 283 22.54 -10.88 12.79
CA ARG A 283 22.18 -11.78 11.69
C ARG A 283 20.67 -11.93 11.55
N ILE A 284 20.20 -12.14 10.33
CA ILE A 284 18.87 -12.66 10.05
C ILE A 284 19.01 -14.12 9.63
N TYR A 285 18.14 -14.97 10.19
CA TYR A 285 17.95 -16.34 9.77
C TYR A 285 16.58 -16.47 9.12
N PHE A 286 16.47 -17.13 7.98
CA PHE A 286 15.20 -17.22 7.28
C PHE A 286 15.04 -18.47 6.42
N THR A 287 13.78 -18.79 6.12
CA THR A 287 13.39 -19.88 5.21
C THR A 287 12.31 -19.40 4.27
N TYR A 288 12.36 -19.88 3.02
CA TYR A 288 11.27 -19.73 2.08
C TYR A 288 10.12 -20.69 2.42
N THR A 289 8.92 -20.13 2.59
CA THR A 289 7.72 -20.87 3.03
C THR A 289 6.75 -21.15 1.90
N GLY A 290 7.08 -20.76 0.67
CA GLY A 290 6.19 -20.82 -0.49
C GLY A 290 5.44 -19.51 -0.74
N GLY A 291 4.73 -19.44 -1.87
CA GLY A 291 4.00 -18.23 -2.32
C GLY A 291 4.65 -17.59 -3.55
N ARG A 292 4.22 -16.36 -3.86
CA ARG A 292 4.79 -15.57 -4.97
C ARG A 292 5.86 -14.64 -4.41
N LEU A 293 7.02 -14.60 -5.07
CA LEU A 293 8.09 -13.64 -4.77
C LEU A 293 7.91 -12.37 -5.60
N PHE A 294 8.06 -11.21 -4.96
CA PHE A 294 8.15 -9.87 -5.57
C PHE A 294 7.04 -9.54 -6.58
N ASN A 295 5.79 -9.45 -6.09
CA ASN A 295 4.53 -8.99 -6.73
C ASN A 295 4.53 -8.79 -8.28
N ALA A 296 5.05 -9.75 -9.04
CA ALA A 296 5.12 -9.64 -10.49
C ALA A 296 3.74 -10.01 -11.05
N VAL A 297 3.09 -9.04 -11.70
CA VAL A 297 1.82 -9.24 -12.45
C VAL A 297 1.99 -10.23 -13.62
N ALA A 298 3.21 -10.69 -13.90
CA ALA A 298 3.48 -11.79 -14.81
C ALA A 298 3.73 -13.09 -14.04
N HIS A 299 3.11 -14.18 -14.51
CA HIS A 299 3.37 -15.55 -14.08
C HIS A 299 4.89 -15.83 -14.00
N ALA A 300 5.30 -16.45 -12.89
CA ALA A 300 6.57 -17.13 -12.64
C ALA A 300 7.69 -16.94 -13.68
N ASP A 301 8.58 -15.97 -13.44
CA ASP A 301 9.93 -15.98 -14.04
C ASP A 301 11.03 -16.16 -12.98
N ALA A 302 10.75 -15.92 -11.68
CA ALA A 302 11.63 -16.36 -10.62
C ALA A 302 11.47 -17.87 -10.42
N THR A 303 12.16 -18.67 -11.24
CA THR A 303 12.45 -20.08 -10.94
C THR A 303 13.35 -20.11 -9.71
N ALA A 304 12.76 -19.92 -8.54
CA ALA A 304 13.46 -20.20 -7.30
C ALA A 304 13.78 -21.70 -7.34
N ALA A 305 15.05 -22.06 -7.45
CA ALA A 305 15.55 -23.39 -7.10
C ALA A 305 15.49 -23.62 -5.58
N VAL A 306 14.60 -22.90 -4.89
CA VAL A 306 14.41 -22.91 -3.45
C VAL A 306 13.23 -23.80 -3.15
N ILE A 307 13.53 -24.96 -2.57
CA ILE A 307 12.49 -25.88 -2.10
C ILE A 307 11.79 -25.18 -0.93
N ALA A 308 10.49 -24.91 -1.08
CA ALA A 308 9.66 -24.43 0.01
C ALA A 308 9.81 -25.40 1.18
N GLN A 309 10.31 -24.90 2.30
CA GLN A 309 10.28 -25.68 3.51
C GLN A 309 8.90 -25.56 4.13
N ASN A 310 8.48 -26.60 4.84
CA ASN A 310 7.30 -26.53 5.70
C ASN A 310 7.57 -25.48 6.79
N GLY A 311 7.39 -24.20 6.46
CA GLY A 311 7.71 -23.06 7.32
C GLY A 311 6.72 -22.87 8.47
N ALA A 312 5.65 -23.66 8.44
CA ALA A 312 4.60 -23.63 9.43
C ALA A 312 4.55 -24.97 10.17
N ASP A 313 5.07 -24.97 11.39
CA ASP A 313 4.53 -25.83 12.47
C ASP A 313 3.12 -25.36 12.90
N ALA A 314 2.35 -24.74 11.99
CA ALA A 314 1.02 -24.23 12.30
C ALA A 314 0.06 -25.41 12.27
N ALA A 315 -0.30 -25.91 13.45
CA ALA A 315 -1.53 -26.64 13.62
C ALA A 315 -2.67 -25.89 12.92
N ALA A 316 -3.62 -26.62 12.34
CA ALA A 316 -4.79 -26.00 11.73
C ALA A 316 -5.44 -25.02 12.74
N PRO A 317 -5.88 -23.82 12.30
CA PRO A 317 -6.54 -22.88 13.17
C PRO A 317 -7.66 -23.56 13.96
N THR A 318 -7.75 -23.24 15.26
CA THR A 318 -8.72 -23.85 16.17
C THR A 318 -9.89 -22.93 16.51
N ASP A 319 -9.83 -21.66 16.09
CA ASP A 319 -10.82 -20.63 16.32
C ASP A 319 -11.16 -19.85 15.02
N ALA A 320 -12.29 -19.14 15.04
CA ALA A 320 -12.75 -18.36 13.89
C ALA A 320 -11.73 -17.30 13.46
N GLU A 321 -11.05 -16.70 14.43
CA GLU A 321 -10.05 -15.66 14.19
C GLU A 321 -8.81 -16.19 13.48
N GLY A 322 -8.30 -17.36 13.88
CA GLY A 322 -7.18 -18.01 13.23
C GLY A 322 -7.52 -18.41 11.79
N TYR A 323 -8.72 -18.91 11.53
CA TYR A 323 -9.19 -19.15 10.16
C TYR A 323 -9.25 -17.84 9.36
N SER A 324 -9.77 -16.76 9.93
CA SER A 324 -9.81 -15.47 9.26
C SER A 324 -8.41 -14.91 8.95
N ARG A 325 -7.44 -15.01 9.88
CA ARG A 325 -6.06 -14.55 9.66
C ARG A 325 -5.39 -15.34 8.55
N ARG A 326 -5.55 -16.67 8.54
CA ARG A 326 -4.99 -17.52 7.49
C ARG A 326 -5.66 -17.27 6.14
N GLY A 327 -6.99 -17.10 6.12
CA GLY A 327 -7.73 -16.68 4.92
C GLY A 327 -7.21 -15.36 4.35
N ALA A 328 -6.93 -14.37 5.21
CA ALA A 328 -6.36 -13.10 4.78
C ALA A 328 -4.95 -13.25 4.18
N MET A 329 -4.11 -14.12 4.76
CA MET A 329 -2.81 -14.46 4.17
C MET A 329 -2.96 -15.16 2.80
N TYR A 330 -3.92 -16.08 2.66
CA TYR A 330 -4.20 -16.71 1.37
C TYR A 330 -4.65 -15.69 0.31
N VAL A 331 -5.44 -14.67 0.68
CA VAL A 331 -5.75 -13.56 -0.23
C VAL A 331 -4.47 -12.85 -0.68
N THR A 332 -3.57 -12.53 0.24
CA THR A 332 -2.28 -11.88 -0.05
C THR A 332 -1.39 -12.72 -0.98
N GLN A 333 -1.38 -14.05 -0.78
CA GLN A 333 -0.66 -15.00 -1.65
C GLN A 333 -1.40 -15.31 -2.96
N HIS A 334 -2.61 -14.77 -3.15
CA HIS A 334 -3.50 -15.00 -4.28
C HIS A 334 -4.07 -16.44 -4.38
N ASP A 335 -4.07 -17.19 -3.28
CA ASP A 335 -4.76 -18.47 -3.14
C ASP A 335 -6.23 -18.24 -2.73
N LEU A 336 -6.99 -17.68 -3.67
CA LEU A 336 -8.38 -17.27 -3.43
C LEU A 336 -9.32 -18.42 -3.04
N PRO A 337 -9.20 -19.65 -3.59
CA PRO A 337 -10.03 -20.77 -3.15
C PRO A 337 -9.87 -21.10 -1.67
N HIS A 338 -8.64 -21.28 -1.17
CA HIS A 338 -8.42 -21.58 0.25
C HIS A 338 -8.79 -20.40 1.14
N ALA A 339 -8.59 -19.17 0.69
CA ALA A 339 -9.08 -17.98 1.40
C ALA A 339 -10.60 -18.01 1.63
N ILE A 340 -11.37 -18.32 0.58
CA ILE A 340 -12.84 -18.39 0.65
C ILE A 340 -13.29 -19.51 1.60
N ASP A 341 -12.62 -20.66 1.58
CA ASP A 341 -12.92 -21.78 2.48
C ASP A 341 -12.65 -21.41 3.94
N ASP A 342 -11.52 -20.77 4.22
CA ASP A 342 -11.15 -20.32 5.56
C ASP A 342 -12.10 -19.25 6.09
N PHE A 343 -12.47 -18.25 5.28
CA PHE A 343 -13.48 -17.27 5.69
C PHE A 343 -14.85 -17.92 5.89
N THR A 344 -15.21 -18.90 5.06
CA THR A 344 -16.46 -19.65 5.24
C THR A 344 -16.46 -20.41 6.57
N LYS A 345 -15.33 -21.00 6.95
CA LYS A 345 -15.18 -21.66 8.25
C LYS A 345 -15.26 -20.65 9.40
N ALA A 346 -14.63 -19.49 9.28
CA ALA A 346 -14.71 -18.41 10.26
C ALA A 346 -16.17 -17.94 10.46
N ILE A 347 -16.92 -17.73 9.36
CA ILE A 347 -18.34 -17.36 9.40
C ILE A 347 -19.18 -18.44 10.08
N GLN A 348 -18.94 -19.72 9.81
CA GLN A 348 -19.64 -20.83 10.46
C GLN A 348 -19.38 -20.88 11.98
N MET A 349 -18.16 -20.53 12.41
CA MET A 349 -17.75 -20.56 13.81
C MET A 349 -18.21 -19.33 14.60
N ALA A 350 -18.28 -18.16 13.98
CA ALA A 350 -18.83 -16.95 14.58
C ALA A 350 -19.71 -16.19 13.58
N PRO A 351 -20.99 -16.60 13.42
CA PRO A 351 -21.89 -16.04 12.41
C PRO A 351 -22.33 -14.59 12.68
N GLN A 352 -22.01 -14.04 13.85
CA GLN A 352 -22.33 -12.67 14.24
C GLN A 352 -21.15 -11.71 14.04
N GLU A 353 -20.00 -12.18 13.56
CA GLU A 353 -18.85 -11.33 13.29
C GLU A 353 -18.96 -10.74 11.87
N PRO A 354 -19.27 -9.43 11.71
CA PRO A 354 -19.47 -8.78 10.40
C PRO A 354 -18.23 -8.76 9.51
N ARG A 355 -17.03 -8.83 10.10
CA ARG A 355 -15.77 -8.79 9.34
C ARG A 355 -15.58 -10.00 8.45
N TYR A 356 -15.91 -11.21 8.90
CA TYR A 356 -15.64 -12.41 8.12
C TYR A 356 -16.37 -12.46 6.76
N PRO A 357 -17.67 -12.14 6.64
CA PRO A 357 -18.30 -12.00 5.33
C PRO A 357 -17.68 -10.87 4.50
N ARG A 358 -17.28 -9.75 5.12
CA ARG A 358 -16.60 -8.65 4.40
C ARG A 358 -15.27 -9.09 3.78
N GLU A 359 -14.44 -9.82 4.52
CA GLU A 359 -13.17 -10.33 4.00
C GLU A 359 -13.40 -11.39 2.90
N ARG A 360 -14.44 -12.23 3.02
CA ARG A 360 -14.83 -13.16 1.95
C ARG A 360 -15.34 -12.44 0.71
N ALA A 361 -16.08 -11.34 0.86
CA ALA A 361 -16.50 -10.50 -0.26
C ALA A 361 -15.29 -9.96 -1.04
N LEU A 362 -14.24 -9.51 -0.35
CA LEU A 362 -13.00 -9.07 -0.98
C LEU A 362 -12.32 -10.21 -1.77
N ALA A 363 -12.28 -11.42 -1.21
CA ALA A 363 -11.78 -12.60 -1.93
C ALA A 363 -12.63 -12.92 -3.17
N TYR A 364 -13.96 -12.85 -3.09
CA TYR A 364 -14.85 -12.99 -4.25
C TYR A 364 -14.60 -11.93 -5.31
N LEU A 365 -14.34 -10.67 -4.93
CA LEU A 365 -14.03 -9.60 -5.88
C LEU A 365 -12.73 -9.86 -6.64
N GLN A 366 -11.68 -10.34 -5.96
CA GLN A 366 -10.44 -10.74 -6.63
C GLN A 366 -10.67 -11.95 -7.55
N GLN A 367 -11.58 -12.86 -7.19
CA GLN A 367 -12.01 -13.99 -8.02
C GLN A 367 -13.01 -13.59 -9.12
N ARG A 368 -13.30 -12.28 -9.30
CA ARG A 368 -14.26 -11.74 -10.28
C ARG A 368 -15.69 -12.27 -10.11
N ARG A 369 -16.12 -12.47 -8.87
CA ARG A 369 -17.48 -12.93 -8.49
C ARG A 369 -18.26 -11.83 -7.74
N PRO A 370 -18.61 -10.70 -8.39
CA PRO A 370 -19.17 -9.53 -7.70
C PRO A 370 -20.56 -9.74 -7.11
N VAL A 371 -21.36 -10.68 -7.64
CA VAL A 371 -22.70 -10.97 -7.11
C VAL A 371 -22.61 -11.54 -5.70
N LEU A 372 -21.76 -12.55 -5.48
CA LEU A 372 -21.55 -13.16 -4.16
C LEU A 372 -20.91 -12.18 -3.19
N ALA A 373 -20.02 -11.31 -3.68
CA ALA A 373 -19.47 -10.23 -2.87
C ALA A 373 -20.57 -9.28 -2.38
N ILE A 374 -21.54 -8.91 -3.22
CA ILE A 374 -22.68 -8.07 -2.80
C ILE A 374 -23.52 -8.77 -1.71
N ASP A 375 -23.75 -10.07 -1.82
CA ASP A 375 -24.51 -10.83 -0.81
C ASP A 375 -23.81 -10.82 0.56
N ASP A 376 -22.49 -11.04 0.56
CA ASP A 376 -21.68 -10.97 1.77
C ASP A 376 -21.61 -9.54 2.34
N LEU A 377 -21.49 -8.51 1.49
CA LEU A 377 -21.51 -7.11 1.94
C LEU A 377 -22.87 -6.71 2.51
N ASN A 378 -23.97 -7.23 1.96
CA ASN A 378 -25.31 -7.03 2.54
C ASN A 378 -25.42 -7.71 3.91
N THR A 379 -24.84 -8.91 4.05
CA THR A 379 -24.76 -9.61 5.34
C THR A 379 -23.95 -8.81 6.35
N THR A 380 -22.75 -8.34 5.96
CA THR A 380 -21.92 -7.45 6.80
C THR A 380 -22.71 -6.23 7.25
N LEU A 381 -23.36 -5.51 6.33
CA LEU A 381 -24.09 -4.28 6.65
C LEU A 381 -25.41 -4.51 7.41
N THR A 382 -25.88 -5.76 7.48
CA THR A 382 -26.99 -6.16 8.35
C THR A 382 -26.49 -6.37 9.78
N LEU A 383 -25.30 -6.97 9.94
CA LEU A 383 -24.66 -7.21 11.24
C LEU A 383 -24.04 -5.92 11.82
N ASP A 384 -23.42 -5.11 10.98
CA ASP A 384 -22.80 -3.83 11.31
C ASP A 384 -23.19 -2.74 10.29
N PRO A 385 -24.25 -1.98 10.59
CA PRO A 385 -24.68 -0.88 9.76
C PRO A 385 -23.74 0.34 9.77
N VAL A 386 -22.63 0.35 10.49
CA VAL A 386 -21.66 1.47 10.46
C VAL A 386 -20.34 1.09 9.77
N ASP A 387 -20.24 -0.13 9.23
CA ASP A 387 -19.06 -0.59 8.52
C ASP A 387 -18.78 0.24 7.24
N THR A 388 -17.92 1.24 7.40
CA THR A 388 -17.46 2.15 6.34
C THR A 388 -16.92 1.40 5.13
N ARG A 389 -16.09 0.37 5.36
CA ARG A 389 -15.40 -0.36 4.30
C ARG A 389 -16.39 -1.18 3.48
N ALA A 390 -17.29 -1.91 4.13
CA ALA A 390 -18.31 -2.70 3.44
C ALA A 390 -19.24 -1.79 2.61
N ARG A 391 -19.64 -0.64 3.17
CA ARG A 391 -20.50 0.32 2.49
C ARG A 391 -19.85 0.94 1.26
N LEU A 392 -18.57 1.34 1.34
CA LEU A 392 -17.83 1.88 0.19
C LEU A 392 -17.65 0.85 -0.92
N ILE A 393 -17.30 -0.39 -0.57
CA ILE A 393 -17.17 -1.47 -1.56
C ILE A 393 -18.52 -1.72 -2.23
N ARG A 394 -19.63 -1.78 -1.48
CA ARG A 394 -20.96 -1.98 -2.05
C ARG A 394 -21.37 -0.82 -2.97
N ALA A 395 -21.10 0.43 -2.56
CA ALA A 395 -21.36 1.62 -3.35
C ALA A 395 -20.58 1.59 -4.69
N GLU A 396 -19.32 1.16 -4.66
CA GLU A 396 -18.49 0.97 -5.85
C GLU A 396 -19.05 -0.12 -6.79
N LEU A 397 -19.45 -1.26 -6.25
CA LEU A 397 -20.03 -2.34 -7.05
C LEU A 397 -21.36 -1.92 -7.69
N ARG A 398 -22.21 -1.19 -6.96
CA ARG A 398 -23.44 -0.61 -7.50
C ARG A 398 -23.16 0.37 -8.62
N LEU A 399 -22.12 1.21 -8.48
CA LEU A 399 -21.75 2.17 -9.51
C LEU A 399 -21.31 1.44 -10.79
N ARG A 400 -20.43 0.44 -10.66
CA ARG A 400 -19.98 -0.41 -11.78
C ARG A 400 -21.14 -1.18 -12.44
N ALA A 401 -22.15 -1.55 -11.66
CA ALA A 401 -23.37 -2.19 -12.15
C ALA A 401 -24.37 -1.20 -12.79
N GLY A 402 -24.04 0.10 -12.89
CA GLY A 402 -24.91 1.11 -13.48
C GLY A 402 -26.04 1.57 -12.57
N ASN A 403 -25.89 1.45 -11.25
CA ASN A 403 -26.85 1.91 -10.24
C ASN A 403 -26.32 3.11 -9.44
N PRO A 404 -26.23 4.31 -10.04
CA PRO A 404 -25.74 5.50 -9.35
C PRO A 404 -26.65 5.92 -8.18
N ALA A 405 -27.97 5.70 -8.27
CA ALA A 405 -28.89 6.01 -7.19
C ALA A 405 -28.60 5.18 -5.93
N GLY A 406 -28.34 3.88 -6.09
CA GLY A 406 -27.96 3.00 -4.99
C GLY A 406 -26.56 3.28 -4.44
N THR A 407 -25.65 3.80 -5.26
CA THR A 407 -24.35 4.32 -4.83
C THR A 407 -24.53 5.55 -3.94
N ILE A 408 -25.27 6.56 -4.41
CA ILE A 408 -25.54 7.80 -3.66
C ILE A 408 -26.21 7.48 -2.32
N ALA A 409 -27.21 6.59 -2.31
CA ALA A 409 -27.87 6.17 -1.07
C ALA A 409 -26.90 5.54 -0.04
N ASP A 410 -25.96 4.70 -0.48
CA ASP A 410 -24.92 4.17 0.42
C ASP A 410 -24.00 5.29 0.91
N LEU A 411 -23.57 6.20 0.04
CA LEU A 411 -22.67 7.28 0.42
C LEU A 411 -23.33 8.31 1.35
N ASP A 412 -24.61 8.61 1.18
CA ASP A 412 -25.35 9.57 2.01
C ASP A 412 -25.50 9.03 3.45
N LEU A 413 -25.78 7.73 3.58
CA LEU A 413 -25.79 7.05 4.88
C LEU A 413 -24.43 7.14 5.56
N LEU A 414 -23.34 6.91 4.81
CA LEU A 414 -21.99 7.02 5.34
C LEU A 414 -21.65 8.45 5.76
N ASN A 415 -22.04 9.44 4.97
CA ASN A 415 -21.73 10.84 5.22
C ASN A 415 -22.28 11.34 6.57
N GLY A 416 -23.43 10.84 7.00
CA GLY A 416 -24.02 11.16 8.30
C GLY A 416 -23.32 10.51 9.51
N GLN A 417 -22.41 9.55 9.28
CA GLN A 417 -21.75 8.76 10.32
C GLN A 417 -20.24 9.00 10.40
N LEU A 418 -19.61 9.28 9.27
CA LEU A 418 -18.16 9.34 9.15
C LEU A 418 -17.60 10.66 9.73
N PRO A 419 -16.50 10.65 10.50
CA PRO A 419 -15.81 11.89 10.93
C PRO A 419 -15.36 12.74 9.73
N HIS A 420 -15.32 14.07 9.87
CA HIS A 420 -14.98 14.98 8.78
C HIS A 420 -13.53 14.80 8.29
N GLU A 421 -12.63 14.44 9.20
CA GLU A 421 -11.21 14.18 8.96
C GLU A 421 -10.92 12.75 8.46
N ASP A 422 -11.92 11.87 8.32
CA ASP A 422 -11.67 10.48 7.95
C ASP A 422 -11.14 10.34 6.51
N ALA A 423 -10.08 9.54 6.34
CA ALA A 423 -9.43 9.31 5.06
C ALA A 423 -10.38 8.71 4.00
N ALA A 424 -11.39 7.95 4.41
CA ALA A 424 -12.34 7.31 3.52
C ALA A 424 -13.21 8.31 2.73
N ARG A 425 -13.29 9.57 3.19
CA ARG A 425 -14.00 10.64 2.46
C ARG A 425 -13.42 10.92 1.08
N LEU A 426 -12.13 10.68 0.86
CA LEU A 426 -11.54 10.82 -0.46
C LEU A 426 -12.13 9.80 -1.45
N GLN A 427 -12.30 8.55 -1.02
CA GLN A 427 -12.96 7.52 -1.83
C GLN A 427 -14.45 7.84 -2.02
N MET A 428 -15.14 8.35 -0.99
CA MET A 428 -16.51 8.83 -1.12
C MET A 428 -16.65 9.91 -2.20
N ALA A 429 -15.74 10.89 -2.21
CA ALA A 429 -15.74 11.97 -3.20
C ALA A 429 -15.64 11.42 -4.63
N GLN A 430 -14.75 10.45 -4.84
CA GLN A 430 -14.58 9.78 -6.14
C GLN A 430 -15.84 9.02 -6.55
N LEU A 431 -16.49 8.31 -5.62
CA LEU A 431 -17.72 7.56 -5.89
C LEU A 431 -18.92 8.49 -6.15
N TYR A 432 -19.06 9.59 -5.41
CA TYR A 432 -20.04 10.63 -5.72
C TYR A 432 -19.81 11.23 -7.11
N SER A 433 -18.55 11.55 -7.44
CA SER A 433 -18.21 12.08 -8.77
C SER A 433 -18.54 11.07 -9.88
N GLY A 434 -18.30 9.78 -9.66
CA GLY A 434 -18.66 8.74 -10.61
C GLY A 434 -20.18 8.53 -10.76
N ALA A 435 -20.94 8.81 -9.71
CA ALA A 435 -22.41 8.77 -9.70
C ALA A 435 -23.06 10.10 -10.16
N ASP A 436 -22.28 11.04 -10.70
CA ASP A 436 -22.70 12.38 -11.12
C ASP A 436 -23.23 13.31 -10.01
N ALA A 437 -23.00 12.94 -8.75
CA ALA A 437 -23.33 13.75 -7.59
C ALA A 437 -22.20 14.77 -7.32
N PHE A 438 -21.96 15.67 -8.28
CA PHE A 438 -20.78 16.53 -8.28
C PHE A 438 -20.72 17.51 -7.11
N ASP A 439 -21.86 18.06 -6.67
CA ASP A 439 -21.87 18.99 -5.54
C ASP A 439 -21.47 18.26 -4.23
N GLN A 440 -21.98 17.04 -4.01
CA GLN A 440 -21.52 16.19 -2.90
C GLN A 440 -20.04 15.84 -3.02
N ALA A 441 -19.57 15.47 -4.22
CA ALA A 441 -18.16 15.13 -4.46
C ALA A 441 -17.23 16.30 -4.11
N ILE A 442 -17.55 17.51 -4.58
CA ILE A 442 -16.78 18.72 -4.30
C ILE A 442 -16.72 18.99 -2.80
N GLY A 443 -17.86 18.88 -2.09
CA GLY A 443 -17.91 19.04 -0.64
C GLY A 443 -17.02 18.03 0.11
N GLN A 444 -17.00 16.77 -0.33
CA GLN A 444 -16.10 15.76 0.26
C GLN A 444 -14.62 16.08 0.01
N TYR A 445 -14.25 16.51 -1.22
CA TYR A 445 -12.87 16.92 -1.50
C TYR A 445 -12.44 18.13 -0.67
N ASP A 446 -13.31 19.15 -0.54
CA ASP A 446 -13.06 20.35 0.26
C ASP A 446 -12.77 19.99 1.72
N GLY A 447 -13.65 19.17 2.31
CA GLY A 447 -13.53 18.72 3.69
C GLY A 447 -12.26 17.91 3.92
N TRP A 448 -12.03 16.90 3.09
CA TRP A 448 -10.85 16.04 3.19
C TRP A 448 -9.55 16.84 3.09
N MET A 449 -9.42 17.74 2.11
CA MET A 449 -8.20 18.56 1.94
C MET A 449 -7.97 19.59 3.04
N SER A 450 -9.00 19.97 3.81
CA SER A 450 -8.82 20.88 4.94
C SER A 450 -8.09 20.19 6.12
N ALA A 451 -8.35 18.89 6.31
CA ALA A 451 -7.75 18.04 7.34
C ALA A 451 -6.42 17.40 6.88
N HIS A 452 -6.25 17.15 5.57
CA HIS A 452 -5.11 16.44 4.99
C HIS A 452 -4.18 17.39 4.22
N ARG A 453 -3.51 18.28 4.95
CA ARG A 453 -2.64 19.32 4.35
C ARG A 453 -1.38 18.73 3.72
N ASP A 454 -0.76 17.79 4.41
CA ASP A 454 0.53 17.21 4.03
C ASP A 454 0.44 15.76 3.54
N ASP A 455 -0.76 15.33 3.19
CA ASP A 455 -1.03 14.00 2.68
C ASP A 455 -0.66 13.89 1.18
N ALA A 456 -0.03 12.76 0.81
CA ALA A 456 0.38 12.47 -0.57
C ALA A 456 -0.81 12.37 -1.54
N ALA A 457 -2.00 11.97 -1.06
CA ALA A 457 -3.21 11.89 -1.87
C ALA A 457 -3.86 13.25 -2.16
N ARG A 458 -3.27 14.36 -1.67
CA ARG A 458 -3.78 15.71 -1.93
C ARG A 458 -3.82 16.08 -3.40
N SER A 459 -2.80 15.71 -4.18
CA SER A 459 -2.79 15.96 -5.63
C SER A 459 -3.95 15.22 -6.32
N THR A 460 -4.27 14.01 -5.87
CA THR A 460 -5.43 13.23 -6.32
C THR A 460 -6.75 13.89 -5.91
N ALA A 461 -6.86 14.41 -4.69
CA ALA A 461 -8.04 15.15 -4.24
C ALA A 461 -8.25 16.45 -5.05
N GLN A 462 -7.18 17.19 -5.33
CA GLN A 462 -7.20 18.37 -6.19
C GLN A 462 -7.66 18.02 -7.60
N ASN A 463 -7.07 16.99 -8.21
CA ASN A 463 -7.49 16.55 -9.54
C ASN A 463 -8.95 16.09 -9.57
N GLY A 464 -9.39 15.33 -8.57
CA GLY A 464 -10.77 14.89 -8.45
C GLY A 464 -11.75 16.07 -8.35
N ARG A 465 -11.41 17.08 -7.52
CA ARG A 465 -12.21 18.31 -7.41
C ARG A 465 -12.22 19.12 -8.71
N CYS A 466 -11.08 19.21 -9.39
CA CYS A 466 -11.00 19.82 -10.73
C CYS A 466 -11.94 19.11 -11.70
N TRP A 467 -11.85 17.78 -11.76
CA TRP A 467 -12.66 16.94 -12.63
C TRP A 467 -14.16 17.08 -12.35
N SER A 468 -14.59 17.03 -11.08
CA SER A 468 -16.00 17.21 -10.72
C SER A 468 -16.52 18.60 -11.09
N ARG A 469 -15.74 19.67 -10.87
CA ARG A 469 -16.09 21.04 -11.28
C ARG A 469 -16.20 21.17 -12.80
N MET A 470 -15.25 20.58 -13.53
CA MET A 470 -15.22 20.56 -14.99
C MET A 470 -16.45 19.82 -15.55
N LEU A 471 -16.77 18.62 -15.04
CA LEU A 471 -17.95 17.88 -15.48
C LEU A 471 -19.25 18.62 -15.16
N ALA A 472 -19.33 19.26 -13.99
CA ALA A 472 -20.49 20.06 -13.58
C ALA A 472 -20.63 21.39 -14.35
N GLY A 473 -19.58 21.85 -15.03
CA GLY A 473 -19.56 23.19 -15.66
C GLY A 473 -19.59 24.34 -14.65
N LYS A 474 -19.13 24.13 -13.41
CA LYS A 474 -19.20 25.10 -12.30
C LYS A 474 -17.80 25.47 -11.82
N ASP A 475 -17.63 26.71 -11.37
CA ASP A 475 -16.38 27.19 -10.74
C ASP A 475 -15.10 26.90 -11.58
N LEU A 476 -15.16 27.10 -12.91
CA LEU A 476 -14.09 26.71 -13.83
C LEU A 476 -12.72 27.34 -13.50
N ASP A 477 -12.71 28.57 -12.99
CA ASP A 477 -11.46 29.22 -12.55
C ASP A 477 -10.83 28.51 -11.34
N LYS A 478 -11.66 28.07 -10.39
CA LYS A 478 -11.18 27.27 -9.25
C LYS A 478 -10.75 25.88 -9.70
N ALA A 479 -11.46 25.28 -10.67
CA ALA A 479 -11.07 24.02 -11.27
C ALA A 479 -9.67 24.12 -11.90
N MET A 480 -9.37 25.22 -12.60
CA MET A 480 -8.06 25.44 -13.22
C MET A 480 -6.96 25.54 -12.17
N GLY A 481 -7.21 26.24 -11.05
CA GLY A 481 -6.28 26.27 -9.92
C GLY A 481 -5.97 24.87 -9.36
N ASP A 482 -6.99 24.02 -9.23
CA ASP A 482 -6.84 22.65 -8.74
C ASP A 482 -6.08 21.75 -9.72
N CYS A 483 -6.44 21.79 -11.01
CA CYS A 483 -5.76 21.04 -12.05
C CYS A 483 -4.28 21.44 -12.16
N ASN A 484 -3.98 22.74 -12.12
CA ASN A 484 -2.60 23.21 -12.12
C ASN A 484 -1.82 22.75 -10.90
N ALA A 485 -2.42 22.76 -9.71
CA ALA A 485 -1.78 22.25 -8.51
C ALA A 485 -1.50 20.73 -8.59
N ALA A 486 -2.45 19.96 -9.12
CA ALA A 486 -2.29 18.51 -9.30
C ALA A 486 -1.21 18.18 -10.33
N VAL A 487 -1.24 18.81 -11.51
CA VAL A 487 -0.22 18.63 -12.57
C VAL A 487 1.15 19.09 -12.09
N HIS A 488 1.25 20.19 -11.33
CA HIS A 488 2.52 20.63 -10.76
C HIS A 488 3.08 19.62 -9.76
N ALA A 489 2.22 19.01 -8.94
CA ALA A 489 2.64 18.01 -7.96
C ALA A 489 3.08 16.69 -8.62
N VAL A 490 2.38 16.24 -9.66
CA VAL A 490 2.69 14.99 -10.38
C VAL A 490 2.53 15.20 -11.89
N PRO A 491 3.55 15.79 -12.55
CA PRO A 491 3.45 16.14 -13.98
C PRO A 491 3.40 14.93 -14.90
N THR A 492 3.78 13.75 -14.40
CA THR A 492 3.74 12.50 -15.14
C THR A 492 2.44 11.72 -14.95
N ASN A 493 1.45 12.24 -14.22
CA ASN A 493 0.15 11.58 -14.11
C ASN A 493 -0.75 11.95 -15.29
N PRO A 494 -1.02 11.03 -16.23
CA PRO A 494 -1.76 11.35 -17.43
C PRO A 494 -3.22 11.71 -17.11
N SER A 495 -3.79 11.24 -16.00
CA SER A 495 -5.15 11.63 -15.58
C SER A 495 -5.24 13.10 -15.16
N PHE A 496 -4.13 13.66 -14.66
CA PHE A 496 -4.08 15.07 -14.25
C PHE A 496 -3.98 15.98 -15.47
N LEU A 497 -3.16 15.56 -16.44
CA LEU A 497 -3.04 16.21 -17.74
C LEU A 497 -4.38 16.18 -18.50
N ASP A 498 -5.07 15.05 -18.57
CA ASP A 498 -6.40 14.96 -19.18
C ASP A 498 -7.40 15.92 -18.55
N SER A 499 -7.46 15.95 -17.21
CA SER A 499 -8.44 16.77 -16.50
C SER A 499 -8.24 18.24 -16.81
N ARG A 500 -6.97 18.68 -16.89
CA ARG A 500 -6.63 20.05 -17.29
C ARG A 500 -6.90 20.31 -18.78
N ALA A 501 -6.59 19.37 -19.65
CA ALA A 501 -6.85 19.47 -21.10
C ALA A 501 -8.35 19.63 -21.40
N PHE A 502 -9.21 18.86 -20.72
CA PHE A 502 -10.66 18.99 -20.86
C PHE A 502 -11.19 20.33 -20.33
N LEU A 503 -10.54 20.89 -19.32
CA LEU A 503 -10.86 22.23 -18.84
C LEU A 503 -10.45 23.30 -19.87
N HIS A 504 -9.28 23.16 -20.51
CA HIS A 504 -8.86 24.01 -21.62
C HIS A 504 -9.84 23.96 -22.80
N LEU A 505 -10.32 22.78 -23.19
CA LEU A 505 -11.38 22.63 -24.21
C LEU A 505 -12.63 23.44 -23.86
N ARG A 506 -13.12 23.36 -22.62
CA ARG A 506 -14.28 24.17 -22.17
C ARG A 506 -14.01 25.67 -22.22
N GLN A 507 -12.78 26.06 -21.96
CA GLN A 507 -12.32 27.45 -22.05
C GLN A 507 -12.03 27.89 -23.49
N LYS A 508 -12.19 27.00 -24.48
CA LYS A 508 -11.88 27.22 -25.91
C LYS A 508 -10.40 27.52 -26.17
N ASP A 509 -9.52 27.01 -25.33
CA ASP A 509 -8.08 27.03 -25.54
C ASP A 509 -7.61 25.68 -26.09
N ASP A 510 -7.97 25.42 -27.36
CA ASP A 510 -7.68 24.14 -28.02
C ASP A 510 -6.18 23.89 -28.14
N ARG A 511 -5.36 24.95 -28.21
CA ARG A 511 -3.89 24.82 -28.27
C ARG A 511 -3.31 24.32 -26.96
N ALA A 512 -3.74 24.88 -25.83
CA ALA A 512 -3.31 24.37 -24.52
C ALA A 512 -3.84 22.94 -24.28
N ALA A 513 -5.07 22.66 -24.69
CA ALA A 513 -5.65 21.32 -24.62
C ALA A 513 -4.81 20.28 -25.40
N LEU A 514 -4.40 20.59 -26.63
CA LEU A 514 -3.52 19.72 -27.42
C LEU A 514 -2.20 19.40 -26.73
N VAL A 515 -1.57 20.39 -26.08
CA VAL A 515 -0.29 20.19 -25.37
C VAL A 515 -0.46 19.14 -24.28
N ASP A 516 -1.49 19.27 -23.45
CA ASP A 516 -1.73 18.34 -22.35
C ASP A 516 -2.19 16.96 -22.83
N PHE A 517 -3.06 16.87 -23.85
CA PHE A 517 -3.44 15.58 -24.41
C PHE A 517 -2.26 14.85 -25.04
N ASN A 518 -1.37 15.56 -25.73
CA ASN A 518 -0.15 14.96 -26.27
C ASN A 518 0.77 14.45 -25.16
N ALA A 519 0.94 15.22 -24.08
CA ALA A 519 1.73 14.79 -22.93
C ALA A 519 1.10 13.56 -22.24
N ALA A 520 -0.23 13.53 -22.09
CA ALA A 520 -0.93 12.38 -21.51
C ALA A 520 -0.80 11.11 -22.37
N LEU A 521 -0.95 11.24 -23.69
CA LEU A 521 -0.87 10.14 -24.65
C LEU A 521 0.56 9.66 -24.91
N ALA A 522 1.57 10.50 -24.64
CA ALA A 522 2.96 10.06 -24.63
C ALA A 522 3.26 9.09 -23.46
N ILE A 523 2.50 9.19 -22.36
CA ILE A 523 2.66 8.34 -21.17
C ILE A 523 1.77 7.09 -21.28
N ASP A 524 0.50 7.26 -21.67
CA ASP A 524 -0.41 6.16 -21.91
C ASP A 524 -1.17 6.39 -23.25
N PRO A 525 -0.69 5.77 -24.34
CA PRO A 525 -1.25 5.96 -25.67
C PRO A 525 -2.67 5.43 -25.86
N ARG A 526 -3.21 4.63 -24.93
CA ARG A 526 -4.50 3.94 -25.08
C ARG A 526 -5.58 4.52 -24.17
N ARG A 527 -5.50 5.81 -23.82
CA ARG A 527 -6.48 6.49 -22.97
C ARG A 527 -7.65 7.03 -23.79
N PRO A 528 -8.87 6.47 -23.63
CA PRO A 528 -10.00 6.83 -24.48
C PRO A 528 -10.40 8.30 -24.34
N TRP A 529 -10.41 8.81 -23.11
CA TRP A 529 -10.73 10.21 -22.83
C TRP A 529 -9.71 11.17 -23.45
N ALA A 530 -8.41 10.91 -23.31
CA ALA A 530 -7.35 11.72 -23.90
C ALA A 530 -7.42 11.73 -25.45
N LEU A 531 -7.58 10.56 -26.08
CA LEU A 531 -7.75 10.44 -27.53
C LEU A 531 -8.98 11.21 -28.01
N TYR A 532 -10.12 11.05 -27.34
CA TYR A 532 -11.35 11.74 -27.73
C TYR A 532 -11.22 13.25 -27.54
N GLY A 533 -10.67 13.69 -26.41
CA GLY A 533 -10.45 15.11 -26.14
C GLY A 533 -9.48 15.74 -27.13
N ARG A 534 -8.38 15.05 -27.47
CA ARG A 534 -7.45 15.49 -28.52
C ARG A 534 -8.16 15.64 -29.85
N SER A 535 -8.98 14.67 -30.23
CA SER A 535 -9.76 14.75 -31.48
C SER A 535 -10.68 15.97 -31.55
N LEU A 536 -11.26 16.41 -30.42
CA LEU A 536 -12.08 17.63 -30.37
C LEU A 536 -11.22 18.87 -30.60
N ALA A 537 -10.07 18.98 -29.93
CA ALA A 537 -9.15 20.10 -30.09
C ALA A 537 -8.58 20.17 -31.52
N GLU A 538 -8.20 19.02 -32.09
CA GLU A 538 -7.71 18.89 -33.47
C GLU A 538 -8.79 19.35 -34.47
N GLU A 539 -10.05 18.93 -34.27
CA GLU A 539 -11.18 19.33 -35.12
C GLU A 539 -11.44 20.85 -35.06
N HIS A 540 -11.43 21.47 -33.87
CA HIS A 540 -11.55 22.92 -33.71
C HIS A 540 -10.43 23.70 -34.41
N LEU A 541 -9.24 23.10 -34.52
CA LEU A 541 -8.07 23.67 -35.19
C LEU A 541 -7.97 23.31 -36.68
N GLY A 542 -8.94 22.57 -37.23
CA GLY A 542 -8.99 22.20 -38.64
C GLY A 542 -8.13 20.98 -39.03
N GLN A 543 -7.62 20.23 -38.05
CA GLN A 543 -6.80 19.02 -38.24
C GLN A 543 -7.71 17.78 -38.38
N THR A 544 -8.52 17.75 -39.44
CA THR A 544 -9.64 16.80 -39.56
C THR A 544 -9.21 15.34 -39.70
N THR A 545 -8.03 15.07 -40.26
CA THR A 545 -7.54 13.70 -40.48
C THR A 545 -7.06 13.07 -39.18
N GLU A 546 -6.27 13.83 -38.42
CA GLU A 546 -5.78 13.48 -37.08
C GLU A 546 -6.97 13.27 -36.13
N ALA A 547 -7.92 14.21 -36.13
CA ALA A 547 -9.13 14.11 -35.33
C ALA A 547 -9.93 12.83 -35.62
N ALA A 548 -10.13 12.50 -36.90
CA ALA A 548 -10.87 11.30 -37.29
C ALA A 548 -10.17 10.01 -36.83
N HIS A 549 -8.84 9.96 -36.92
CA HIS A 549 -8.04 8.82 -36.45
C HIS A 549 -8.19 8.62 -34.93
N ASP A 550 -7.99 9.67 -34.16
CA ASP A 550 -8.07 9.62 -32.70
C ASP A 550 -9.47 9.30 -32.19
N ARG A 551 -10.49 9.89 -32.83
CA ARG A 551 -11.90 9.61 -32.53
C ARG A 551 -12.24 8.14 -32.79
N ALA A 552 -11.70 7.55 -33.86
CA ALA A 552 -11.87 6.13 -34.15
C ALA A 552 -11.19 5.23 -33.09
N LEU A 553 -9.97 5.57 -32.67
CA LEU A 553 -9.28 4.84 -31.60
C LEU A 553 -10.02 4.94 -30.26
N ALA A 554 -10.45 6.14 -29.88
CA ALA A 554 -11.17 6.38 -28.63
C ALA A 554 -12.48 5.56 -28.57
N THR A 555 -13.26 5.58 -29.65
CA THR A 555 -14.56 4.87 -29.72
C THR A 555 -14.41 3.35 -29.84
N ALA A 556 -13.29 2.87 -30.39
CA ALA A 556 -12.95 1.45 -30.36
C ALA A 556 -12.67 0.97 -28.92
N LEU A 557 -12.11 1.83 -28.06
CA LEU A 557 -11.79 1.52 -26.66
C LEU A 557 -12.98 1.73 -25.71
N ASP A 558 -13.76 2.80 -25.84
CA ASP A 558 -15.01 3.04 -25.09
C ASP A 558 -16.12 3.54 -26.03
N LYS A 559 -17.01 2.62 -26.41
CA LYS A 559 -18.14 2.89 -27.29
C LYS A 559 -19.16 3.87 -26.70
N ARG A 560 -19.23 4.02 -25.38
CA ARG A 560 -20.17 4.91 -24.68
C ARG A 560 -19.60 6.30 -24.44
N LEU A 561 -18.31 6.51 -24.73
CA LEU A 561 -17.64 7.77 -24.47
C LEU A 561 -18.27 8.98 -25.18
N PRO A 562 -18.67 8.91 -26.47
CA PRO A 562 -19.32 10.05 -27.13
C PRO A 562 -20.58 10.53 -26.41
N ASP A 563 -21.38 9.60 -25.88
CA ASP A 563 -22.61 9.92 -25.16
C ASP A 563 -22.31 10.55 -23.79
N LYS A 564 -21.26 10.09 -23.10
CA LYS A 564 -20.77 10.72 -21.86
C LYS A 564 -20.31 12.15 -22.12
N ILE A 565 -19.47 12.35 -23.13
CA ILE A 565 -18.94 13.67 -23.51
C ILE A 565 -20.10 14.65 -23.81
N ARG A 566 -21.07 14.20 -24.62
CA ARG A 566 -22.27 14.98 -24.95
C ARG A 566 -23.11 15.31 -23.71
N LYS A 567 -23.30 14.35 -22.80
CA LYS A 567 -24.06 14.53 -21.55
C LYS A 567 -23.51 15.69 -20.72
N TYR A 568 -22.19 15.85 -20.66
CA TYR A 568 -21.56 16.94 -19.91
C TYR A 568 -21.43 18.23 -20.72
N GLY A 569 -21.83 18.27 -21.99
CA GLY A 569 -21.67 19.46 -22.84
C GLY A 569 -20.21 19.85 -23.02
N ILE A 570 -19.35 18.85 -23.23
CA ILE A 570 -17.95 19.02 -23.60
C ILE A 570 -17.89 18.79 -25.12
N GLY A 571 -17.52 19.81 -25.89
CA GLY A 571 -17.40 19.72 -27.35
C GLY A 571 -17.78 21.00 -28.05
#